data_AF-U5NB95-F1
#
_entry.id   AF-U5NB95-F1
#
_cell.length_a   1.000
_cell.length_b   1.000
_cell.length_c   1.000
_cell.angle_alpha   90.00
_cell.angle_beta   90.00
_cell.angle_gamma   90.00
#
_symmetry.space_group_name_H-M   'P 1'
#
loop_
_entity.id
_entity.type
_entity.pdbx_description
1 polymer ?
#
loop_
_entity_poly.entity_id
_entity_poly.type
_entity_poly.pdbx_seq_one_letter_code
_entity_poly.pdbx_strand_id
1 'polypeptide(L)' 'MNTTAATQGSETFHTTHECAALLREVDFKWLMAGHGWWVDTNRLHSDTAYADYWLHQAEASEIPALRHSAAQLRPSFGLH' A
#
# COMPACT_ATOMS: atom_id res chain seq x y z
N MET A 1 -39.03 -33.59 1.82
CA MET A 1 -38.21 -33.66 0.60
C MET A 1 -37.60 -32.29 0.36
N ASN A 2 -36.31 -32.21 0.71
CA ASN A 2 -35.22 -31.41 0.15
C ASN A 2 -35.24 -29.87 0.27
N THR A 3 -34.61 -29.44 1.36
CA THR A 3 -33.81 -28.22 1.57
C THR A 3 -33.00 -27.78 0.35
N THR A 4 -33.10 -26.51 -0.02
CA THR A 4 -32.01 -25.79 -0.71
C THR A 4 -31.88 -24.42 -0.05
N ALA A 5 -30.90 -24.32 0.86
CA ALA A 5 -30.40 -23.06 1.36
C ALA A 5 -29.77 -22.30 0.18
N ALA A 6 -30.17 -21.04 0.02
CA ALA A 6 -29.46 -20.10 -0.83
C ALA A 6 -28.09 -19.82 -0.18
N THR A 7 -27.07 -20.53 -0.68
CA THR A 7 -25.66 -20.29 -0.40
C THR A 7 -25.30 -18.87 -0.82
N GLN A 8 -24.87 -18.06 0.13
CA GLN A 8 -24.26 -16.75 -0.11
C GLN A 8 -22.94 -16.94 -0.88
N GLY A 9 -22.89 -16.52 -2.13
CA GLY A 9 -21.65 -16.36 -2.88
C GLY A 9 -21.02 -15.01 -2.54
N SER A 10 -20.28 -14.96 -1.42
CA SER A 10 -19.45 -13.82 -1.02
C SER A 10 -18.01 -14.03 -1.48
N GLU A 11 -17.78 -14.10 -2.79
CA GLU A 11 -16.44 -14.18 -3.38
C GLU A 11 -16.39 -13.15 -4.51
N THR A 12 -15.26 -12.45 -4.68
CA THR A 12 -14.90 -11.53 -5.81
C THR A 12 -15.05 -10.01 -5.66
N PHE A 13 -14.85 -9.42 -4.47
CA PHE A 13 -14.54 -7.96 -4.38
C PHE A 13 -13.31 -7.60 -3.55
N HIS A 14 -12.60 -8.57 -2.95
CA HIS A 14 -11.41 -8.29 -2.13
C HIS A 14 -10.17 -7.97 -2.99
N THR A 15 -10.02 -8.67 -4.12
CA THR A 15 -8.79 -8.67 -4.93
C THR A 15 -8.45 -7.30 -5.55
N THR A 16 -9.44 -6.52 -5.96
CA THR A 16 -9.19 -5.23 -6.63
C THR A 16 -8.56 -4.20 -5.69
N HIS A 17 -9.00 -4.17 -4.43
CA HIS A 17 -8.46 -3.26 -3.42
C HIS A 17 -7.04 -3.66 -2.99
N GLU A 18 -6.78 -4.97 -2.89
CA GLU A 18 -5.44 -5.51 -2.59
C GLU A 18 -4.46 -5.26 -3.75
N CYS A 19 -4.87 -5.50 -4.99
CA CYS A 19 -4.06 -5.19 -6.17
C CYS A 19 -3.70 -3.71 -6.26
N ALA A 20 -4.65 -2.81 -5.97
CA ALA A 20 -4.41 -1.38 -5.97
C ALA A 20 -3.47 -0.92 -4.84
N ALA A 21 -3.48 -1.59 -3.69
CA ALA A 21 -2.53 -1.31 -2.61
C ALA A 21 -1.11 -1.79 -2.97
N LEU A 22 -0.99 -3.01 -3.52
CA LEU A 22 0.30 -3.57 -3.95
C LEU A 22 0.92 -2.76 -5.09
N LEU A 23 0.13 -2.32 -6.07
CA LEU A 23 0.61 -1.43 -7.15
C LEU A 23 1.18 -0.13 -6.59
N ARG A 24 0.50 0.51 -5.63
CA ARG A 24 0.99 1.75 -4.98
C ARG A 24 2.28 1.52 -4.20
N GLU A 25 2.40 0.39 -3.50
CA GLU A 25 3.63 0.04 -2.79
C GLU A 25 4.80 -0.20 -3.75
N VAL A 26 4.54 -0.90 -4.86
CA VAL A 26 5.53 -1.11 -5.92
C VAL A 26 5.93 0.23 -6.51
N ASP A 27 4.99 1.08 -6.92
CA ASP A 27 5.27 2.42 -7.46
C ASP A 27 6.13 3.24 -6.48
N PHE A 28 5.76 3.27 -5.20
CA PHE A 28 6.55 3.92 -4.15
C PHE A 28 7.97 3.36 -4.08
N LYS A 29 8.13 2.03 -4.03
CA LYS A 29 9.43 1.37 -3.96
C LYS A 29 10.30 1.70 -5.18
N TRP A 30 9.73 1.69 -6.38
CA TRP A 30 10.45 2.00 -7.62
C TRP A 30 10.87 3.47 -7.67
N LEU A 31 10.00 4.39 -7.23
CA LEU A 31 10.34 5.81 -7.13
C LEU A 31 11.48 6.05 -6.12
N MET A 32 11.45 5.38 -4.96
CA MET A 32 12.52 5.45 -3.97
C MET A 32 13.83 4.88 -4.50
N ALA A 33 13.78 3.72 -5.18
CA ALA A 33 14.95 3.10 -5.79
C ALA A 33 15.55 3.98 -6.90
N GLY A 34 14.71 4.66 -7.68
CA GLY A 34 15.14 5.66 -8.67
C GLY A 34 15.87 6.85 -8.06
N HIS A 35 15.61 7.16 -6.79
CA HIS A 35 16.31 8.19 -6.00
C HIS A 35 17.56 7.65 -5.27
N GLY A 36 17.85 6.35 -5.39
CA GLY A 36 18.94 5.67 -4.68
C GLY A 36 18.59 5.20 -3.27
N TRP A 37 17.32 5.28 -2.86
CA TRP A 37 16.84 4.81 -1.57
C TRP A 37 16.24 3.41 -1.68
N TRP A 38 16.83 2.46 -0.97
CA TRP A 38 16.33 1.09 -0.91
C TRP A 38 15.42 0.90 0.29
N VAL A 39 14.11 0.79 0.03
CA VAL A 39 13.10 0.53 1.05
C VAL A 39 12.81 -0.97 1.13
N ASP A 40 13.02 -1.54 2.31
CA ASP A 40 12.57 -2.89 2.64
C ASP A 40 11.04 -2.90 2.83
N THR A 41 10.33 -3.54 1.90
CA THR A 41 8.87 -3.68 1.90
C THR A 41 8.38 -4.60 3.02
N ASN A 42 9.14 -5.64 3.37
CA ASN A 42 8.75 -6.54 4.45
C ASN A 42 8.77 -5.78 5.79
N ARG A 43 9.78 -4.92 5.98
CA ARG A 43 9.85 -4.04 7.14
C ARG A 43 8.83 -2.90 7.09
N LEU A 44 8.49 -2.40 5.90
CA LEU A 44 7.45 -1.40 5.70
C LEU A 44 6.08 -1.88 6.23
N HIS A 45 5.74 -3.16 6.03
CA HIS A 45 4.50 -3.75 6.56
C HIS A 45 4.59 -4.14 8.03
N SER A 46 5.78 -4.52 8.51
CA SER A 46 5.95 -5.05 9.87
C SER A 46 6.27 -3.97 10.92
N ASP A 47 6.81 -2.82 10.51
CA ASP A 47 7.30 -1.75 11.38
C ASP A 47 6.68 -0.42 10.95
N THR A 48 5.61 -0.03 11.66
CA THR A 48 4.88 1.21 11.39
C THR A 48 5.74 2.46 11.54
N ALA A 49 6.74 2.46 12.44
CA ALA A 49 7.64 3.60 12.60
C ALA A 49 8.62 3.72 11.43
N TYR A 50 9.07 2.59 10.89
CA TYR A 50 9.85 2.55 9.66
C TYR A 50 9.04 3.04 8.44
N ALA A 51 7.77 2.63 8.35
CA ALA A 51 6.86 3.13 7.32
C ALA A 51 6.64 4.64 7.42
N ASP A 52 6.32 5.15 8.61
CA ASP A 52 6.11 6.59 8.83
C ASP A 52 7.36 7.42 8.48
N TYR A 53 8.55 6.97 8.89
CA TYR A 53 9.81 7.63 8.53
C TYR A 53 9.97 7.78 7.01
N TRP A 54 9.81 6.69 6.25
CA TRP A 54 10.01 6.72 4.80
C TRP A 54 8.90 7.49 4.08
N LEU A 55 7.66 7.38 4.53
CA LEU A 55 6.54 8.16 3.99
C LEU A 55 6.76 9.65 4.24
N HIS A 56 7.23 10.03 5.43
CA HIS A 56 7.54 11.42 5.74
C HIS A 56 8.69 11.98 4.89
N GLN A 57 9.76 11.19 4.67
CA GLN A 57 10.85 11.57 3.77
C GLN A 57 10.36 11.72 2.32
N ALA A 58 9.50 10.83 1.87
CA ALA A 58 8.91 10.87 0.53
C ALA A 58 7.97 12.08 0.34
N GLU A 59 7.19 12.44 1.36
CA GLU A 59 6.34 13.64 1.38
C GLU A 59 7.15 14.94 1.40
N ALA A 60 8.30 14.94 2.06
CA ALA A 60 9.22 16.08 2.09
C ALA A 60 10.04 16.25 0.80
N SER A 61 10.03 15.26 -0.09
CA SER A 61 10.81 15.29 -1.34
C SER A 61 10.23 16.26 -2.36
N GLU A 62 11.10 16.87 -3.18
CA GLU A 62 10.70 17.77 -4.25
C GLU A 62 9.97 17.04 -5.41
N ILE A 63 10.03 15.71 -5.45
CA ILE A 63 9.43 14.88 -6.51
C ILE A 63 7.92 14.75 -6.31
N PRO A 64 7.08 15.33 -7.20
CA PRO A 64 5.62 15.31 -7.03
C PRO A 64 5.01 13.91 -7.04
N ALA A 65 5.54 13.01 -7.89
CA ALA A 65 5.08 11.63 -7.98
C ALA A 65 5.34 10.85 -6.66
N LEU A 66 6.46 11.13 -6.00
CA LEU A 66 6.84 10.48 -4.76
C LEU A 66 5.95 10.97 -3.60
N ARG A 67 5.72 12.29 -3.50
CA ARG A 67 4.77 12.85 -2.54
C ARG A 67 3.35 12.30 -2.71
N HIS A 68 2.88 12.22 -3.95
CA HIS A 68 1.55 11.69 -4.25
C HIS A 68 1.43 10.22 -3.84
N SER A 69 2.43 9.40 -4.19
CA SER A 69 2.45 7.97 -3.85
C SER A 69 2.50 7.77 -2.34
N ALA A 70 3.31 8.55 -1.61
CA ALA A 70 3.39 8.49 -0.16
C ALA A 70 2.05 8.84 0.52
N ALA A 71 1.42 9.94 0.12
CA ALA A 71 0.12 10.36 0.65
C ALA A 71 -0.98 9.31 0.39
N GLN A 72 -0.93 8.62 -0.76
CA GLN A 72 -1.87 7.54 -1.08
C GLN A 72 -1.59 6.24 -0.32
N LEU A 73 -0.38 6.04 0.18
CA LEU A 73 0.04 4.82 0.86
C LEU A 73 -0.11 4.92 2.39
N ARG A 74 -0.06 6.13 2.98
CA ARG A 74 -0.32 6.36 4.42
C ARG A 74 -1.58 5.66 4.95
N PRO A 75 -2.76 5.76 4.30
CA PRO A 75 -3.97 5.10 4.79
C PRO A 75 -3.86 3.57 4.81
N SER A 76 -3.06 2.99 3.91
CA SER A 76 -2.84 1.54 3.84
C SER A 76 -2.03 0.99 5.01
N PHE A 77 -1.24 1.84 5.68
CA PHE A 77 -0.50 1.49 6.90
C PHE A 77 -1.23 1.91 8.19
N GLY A 78 -2.45 2.44 8.09
CA GLY A 78 -3.19 2.94 9.25
C GLY A 78 -2.63 4.26 9.82
N LEU A 79 -1.81 4.96 9.04
CA LEU A 79 -1.28 6.28 9.38
C LEU A 79 -2.22 7.35 8.84
N HIS A 80 -2.73 8.22 9.71
CA HIS A 80 -3.57 9.38 9.36
C HIS A 80 -2.71 10.64 9.22
#